data_AF-A0A4Q3ZGI8-F1
#
_entry.id   AF-A0A4Q3ZGI8-F1
#
_cell.length_a   1.000
_cell.length_b   1.000
_cell.length_c   1.000
_cell.angle_alpha   90.00
_cell.angle_beta   90.00
_cell.angle_gamma   90.00
#
_symmetry.space_group_name_H-M   'P 1'
#
loop_
_entity.id
_entity.type
_entity.pdbx_description
1 polymer ?
#
loop_
_entity_poly.entity_id
_entity_poly.type
_entity_poly.pdbx_seq_one_letter_code
_entity_poly.pdbx_strand_id
1 'polypeptide(L)'
;QMPPNNQGITALLMLNILSGFALAGMDPDSAERLHLEIEAGRLAYRDRDRWVADQDKVHVPVRDLLSEGYARDLRAAINPARAMTDLPDVAFPDSDTVYISVVDKDRNAVSFINSTYHSFGSGMTGPRSGVVLQNRGTGFRLERGHPNAIAPNKRPMHTIMPGMALKDGRVVAPYGVMGGAYQPFGHVHFVTNLIDFGMDPQQALDAPRVFHYGGVLQVERGVAQAVVDGLAAKGHAVQRSDEPFGGGQAVVIDWEKGTLTGASDHRKDGCALGY
;
A
#
# COMPACT_ATOMS: atom_id res chain seq x y z
N GLN A 1 -7.87 6.81 5.30
CA GLN A 1 -7.92 5.86 4.15
C GLN A 1 -9.34 5.85 3.59
N MET A 2 -9.51 5.56 2.30
CA MET A 2 -10.83 5.44 1.67
C MET A 2 -11.53 4.10 2.01
N PRO A 3 -12.87 4.08 2.14
CA PRO A 3 -13.61 2.85 2.36
C PRO A 3 -13.66 1.95 1.10
N PRO A 4 -14.10 0.68 1.23
CA PRO A 4 -14.43 -0.18 0.10
C PRO A 4 -15.36 0.55 -0.89
N ASN A 5 -15.22 0.37 -2.20
CA ASN A 5 -14.46 -0.64 -2.96
C ASN A 5 -12.93 -0.41 -3.09
N ASN A 6 -12.35 0.59 -2.43
CA ASN A 6 -10.90 0.81 -2.46
C ASN A 6 -10.17 -0.17 -1.53
N GLN A 7 -8.90 -0.45 -1.85
CA GLN A 7 -8.05 -1.33 -1.03
C GLN A 7 -7.40 -0.65 0.19
N GLY A 8 -7.83 0.56 0.57
CA GLY A 8 -7.29 1.28 1.74
C GLY A 8 -7.42 0.52 3.06
N ILE A 9 -8.45 -0.33 3.18
CA ILE A 9 -8.65 -1.22 4.33
C ILE A 9 -7.52 -2.24 4.51
N THR A 10 -6.83 -2.64 3.43
CA THR A 10 -5.72 -3.58 3.47
C THR A 10 -4.53 -3.01 4.24
N ALA A 11 -4.20 -1.73 4.02
CA ALA A 11 -3.15 -1.06 4.78
C ALA A 11 -3.54 -0.91 6.26
N LEU A 12 -4.81 -0.60 6.55
CA LEU A 12 -5.28 -0.49 7.92
C LEU A 12 -5.22 -1.83 8.67
N LEU A 13 -5.61 -2.93 8.01
CA LEU A 13 -5.50 -4.27 8.58
C LEU A 13 -4.04 -4.65 8.84
N MET A 14 -3.17 -4.38 7.87
CA MET A 14 -1.74 -4.64 8.01
C MET A 14 -1.11 -3.83 9.16
N LEU A 15 -1.43 -2.53 9.29
CA LEU A 15 -1.01 -1.72 10.45
C LEU A 15 -1.55 -2.27 11.78
N ASN A 16 -2.80 -2.75 11.80
CA ASN A 16 -3.41 -3.32 13.01
C ASN A 16 -2.77 -4.66 13.42
N ILE A 17 -2.35 -5.48 12.45
CA ILE A 17 -1.55 -6.67 12.72
C ILE A 17 -0.20 -6.24 13.29
N LEU A 18 0.47 -5.28 12.65
CA LEU A 18 1.82 -4.85 13.00
C LEU A 18 1.91 -4.12 14.35
N SER A 19 0.84 -3.46 14.79
CA SER A 19 0.81 -2.68 16.04
C SER A 19 1.07 -3.49 17.31
N GLY A 20 1.03 -4.83 17.24
CA GLY A 20 1.43 -5.69 18.36
C GLY A 20 2.88 -6.15 18.35
N PHE A 21 3.69 -5.72 17.39
CA PHE A 21 5.13 -5.97 17.38
C PHE A 21 5.88 -4.69 17.77
N ALA A 22 7.03 -4.85 18.43
CA ALA A 22 7.88 -3.74 18.85
C ALA A 22 8.76 -3.23 17.70
N LEU A 23 8.15 -2.73 16.62
CA LEU A 23 8.87 -2.32 15.40
C LEU A 23 9.93 -1.26 15.68
N ALA A 24 9.63 -0.25 16.49
CA ALA A 24 10.56 0.83 16.85
C ALA A 24 11.87 0.36 17.52
N GLY A 25 11.91 -0.87 18.05
CA GLY A 25 13.11 -1.48 18.62
C GLY A 25 13.96 -2.28 17.63
N MET A 26 13.52 -2.39 16.37
CA MET A 26 14.21 -3.12 15.31
C MET A 26 15.07 -2.17 14.46
N ASP A 27 15.96 -2.75 13.67
CA ASP A 27 16.58 -2.02 12.56
C ASP A 27 15.56 -1.95 11.39
N PRO A 28 15.27 -0.75 10.85
CA PRO A 28 14.27 -0.52 9.80
C PRO A 28 14.57 -1.23 8.47
N ASP A 29 15.81 -1.66 8.23
CA ASP A 29 16.19 -2.40 7.03
C ASP A 29 16.47 -3.89 7.32
N SER A 30 16.21 -4.35 8.55
CA SER A 30 16.49 -5.73 8.94
C SER A 30 15.55 -6.76 8.31
N ALA A 31 16.07 -7.98 8.14
CA ALA A 31 15.27 -9.13 7.71
C ALA A 31 14.14 -9.47 8.70
N GLU A 32 14.28 -9.14 9.98
CA GLU A 32 13.24 -9.35 10.98
C GLU A 32 12.06 -8.41 10.75
N ARG A 33 12.32 -7.11 10.66
CA ARG A 33 11.30 -6.10 10.36
C ARG A 33 10.61 -6.38 9.03
N LEU A 34 11.37 -6.70 7.98
CA LEU A 34 10.79 -6.94 6.66
C LEU A 34 9.98 -8.23 6.65
N HIS A 35 10.44 -9.28 7.34
CA HIS A 35 9.67 -10.52 7.47
C HIS A 35 8.30 -10.29 8.11
N LEU A 36 8.21 -9.54 9.22
CA LEU A 36 6.94 -9.23 9.87
C LEU A 36 5.99 -8.47 8.94
N GLU A 37 6.51 -7.48 8.22
CA GLU A 37 5.71 -6.70 7.27
C GLU A 37 5.24 -7.55 6.08
N ILE A 38 6.10 -8.41 5.53
CA ILE A 38 5.74 -9.35 4.47
C ILE A 38 4.61 -10.27 4.91
N GLU A 39 4.73 -10.90 6.08
CA GLU A 39 3.74 -11.85 6.56
C GLU A 39 2.41 -11.18 6.94
N ALA A 40 2.45 -10.00 7.55
CA ALA A 40 1.26 -9.17 7.80
C ALA A 40 0.59 -8.74 6.48
N GLY A 41 1.40 -8.35 5.49
CA GLY A 41 0.95 -8.05 4.13
C GLY A 41 0.24 -9.25 3.51
N ARG A 42 0.87 -10.42 3.45
CA ARG A 42 0.27 -11.62 2.83
C ARG A 42 -1.09 -11.99 3.44
N LEU A 43 -1.24 -11.87 4.77
CA LEU A 43 -2.53 -12.06 5.44
C LEU A 43 -3.56 -10.98 5.05
N ALA A 44 -3.17 -9.71 5.07
CA ALA A 44 -4.06 -8.61 4.71
C ALA A 44 -4.51 -8.67 3.23
N TYR A 45 -3.63 -9.11 2.32
CA TYR A 45 -3.95 -9.25 0.89
C TYR A 45 -4.85 -10.46 0.63
N ARG A 46 -4.68 -11.57 1.35
CA ARG A 46 -5.65 -12.68 1.34
C ARG A 46 -7.07 -12.16 1.64
N ASP A 47 -7.20 -11.34 2.68
CA ASP A 47 -8.51 -10.83 3.10
C ASP A 47 -9.03 -9.73 2.17
N ARG A 48 -8.14 -8.89 1.61
CA ARG A 48 -8.48 -7.96 0.52
C ARG A 48 -9.14 -8.70 -0.63
N ASP A 49 -8.48 -9.75 -1.11
CA ASP A 49 -8.83 -10.48 -2.32
C ASP A 49 -10.08 -11.34 -2.14
N ARG A 50 -10.45 -11.62 -0.88
CA ARG A 50 -11.66 -12.33 -0.49
C ARG A 50 -12.86 -11.40 -0.30
N TRP A 51 -12.66 -10.24 0.33
CA TRP A 51 -13.77 -9.45 0.89
C TRP A 51 -13.98 -8.08 0.26
N VAL A 52 -12.92 -7.42 -0.25
CA VAL A 52 -13.04 -6.02 -0.70
C VAL A 52 -13.81 -5.95 -2.01
N ALA A 53 -14.94 -5.23 -1.97
CA ALA A 53 -15.87 -5.08 -3.08
C ALA A 53 -16.69 -3.78 -2.90
N ASP A 54 -17.59 -3.52 -3.86
CA ASP A 54 -18.55 -2.42 -3.77
C ASP A 54 -19.53 -2.61 -2.61
N GLN A 55 -19.28 -1.90 -1.50
CA GLN A 55 -20.09 -1.97 -0.29
C GLN A 55 -21.53 -1.44 -0.46
N ASP A 56 -21.82 -0.72 -1.56
CA ASP A 56 -23.18 -0.29 -1.89
C ASP A 56 -24.00 -1.44 -2.51
N LYS A 57 -23.34 -2.55 -2.89
CA LYS A 57 -23.94 -3.71 -3.57
C LYS A 57 -23.83 -5.02 -2.78
N VAL A 58 -22.79 -5.16 -1.96
CA VAL A 58 -22.55 -6.37 -1.16
C VAL A 58 -22.10 -6.00 0.24
N HIS A 59 -22.29 -6.91 1.20
CA HIS A 59 -21.75 -6.71 2.54
C HIS A 59 -20.23 -6.93 2.55
N VAL A 60 -19.49 -5.92 2.98
CA VAL A 60 -18.05 -6.01 3.29
C VAL A 60 -17.90 -5.93 4.82
N PRO A 61 -17.29 -6.91 5.50
CA PRO A 61 -17.21 -6.96 6.95
C PRO A 61 -16.13 -6.02 7.52
N VAL A 62 -16.19 -4.72 7.19
CA VAL A 62 -15.15 -3.72 7.52
C VAL A 62 -14.85 -3.67 9.01
N ARG A 63 -15.89 -3.71 9.86
CA ARG A 63 -15.73 -3.65 11.33
C ARG A 63 -14.98 -4.85 11.88
N ASP A 64 -15.28 -6.04 11.37
CA ASP A 64 -14.65 -7.28 11.84
C ASP A 64 -13.21 -7.34 11.36
N LEU A 65 -12.97 -7.02 10.09
CA LEU A 65 -11.62 -6.97 9.49
C LEU A 65 -10.71 -5.98 10.23
N LEU A 66 -11.24 -4.86 10.70
CA LEU A 66 -10.44 -3.86 11.43
C LEU A 66 -10.51 -4.01 12.96
N SER A 67 -11.12 -5.07 13.48
CA SER A 67 -11.20 -5.31 14.91
C SER A 67 -9.85 -5.74 15.51
N GLU A 68 -9.59 -5.36 16.75
CA GLU A 68 -8.40 -5.80 17.49
C GLU A 68 -8.37 -7.34 17.65
N GLY A 69 -9.52 -7.96 17.89
CA GLY A 69 -9.65 -9.40 18.02
C GLY A 69 -9.20 -10.13 16.74
N TYR A 70 -9.67 -9.66 15.58
CA TYR A 70 -9.27 -10.24 14.30
C TYR A 70 -7.77 -10.05 14.01
N ALA A 71 -7.25 -8.84 14.24
CA ALA A 71 -5.83 -8.55 14.04
C ALA A 71 -4.93 -9.38 14.97
N ARG A 72 -5.34 -9.62 16.22
CA ARG A 72 -4.65 -10.51 17.16
C ARG A 72 -4.59 -11.94 16.62
N ASP A 73 -5.70 -12.47 16.10
CA ASP A 73 -5.75 -13.84 15.58
C ASP A 73 -4.86 -13.99 14.34
N LEU A 74 -4.84 -12.99 13.44
CA LEU A 74 -3.91 -12.95 12.30
C LEU A 74 -2.45 -12.84 12.76
N ARG A 75 -2.16 -11.98 13.74
CA ARG A 75 -0.82 -11.81 14.32
C ARG A 75 -0.29 -13.12 14.92
N ALA A 76 -1.15 -13.88 15.61
CA ALA A 76 -0.78 -15.18 16.17
C ALA A 76 -0.41 -16.24 15.12
N ALA A 77 -0.84 -16.06 13.86
CA ALA A 77 -0.44 -16.93 12.76
C ALA A 77 0.96 -16.60 12.21
N ILE A 78 1.51 -15.42 12.50
CA ILE A 78 2.85 -15.01 12.05
C ILE A 78 3.91 -15.68 12.94
N ASN A 79 4.75 -16.51 12.35
CA ASN A 79 5.92 -17.06 13.02
C ASN A 79 7.14 -16.18 12.68
N PRO A 80 7.75 -15.46 13.64
CA PRO A 80 8.84 -14.51 13.38
C PRO A 80 10.12 -15.14 12.79
N ALA A 81 10.23 -16.47 12.82
CA ALA A 81 11.37 -17.22 12.29
C ALA A 81 11.05 -17.98 11.00
N ARG A 82 9.78 -18.06 10.56
CA ARG A 82 9.40 -18.90 9.43
C ARG A 82 8.25 -18.32 8.61
N ALA A 83 8.48 -18.16 7.32
CA ALA A 83 7.48 -17.73 6.35
C ALA A 83 6.36 -18.77 6.19
N MET A 84 5.13 -18.29 6.02
CA MET A 84 3.98 -19.09 5.63
C MET A 84 4.15 -19.58 4.18
N THR A 85 3.71 -20.79 3.87
CA THR A 85 3.78 -21.35 2.50
C THR A 85 2.41 -21.40 1.81
N ASP A 86 1.32 -21.41 2.59
CA ASP A 86 -0.01 -21.81 2.10
C ASP A 86 -0.99 -20.62 2.03
N LEU A 87 -0.52 -19.48 1.52
CA LEU A 87 -1.37 -18.31 1.26
C LEU A 87 -1.53 -18.08 -0.25
N PRO A 88 -2.73 -17.67 -0.71
CA PRO A 88 -2.94 -17.36 -2.12
C PRO A 88 -2.08 -16.16 -2.54
N ASP A 89 -1.70 -16.15 -3.80
CA ASP A 89 -1.00 -15.01 -4.39
C ASP A 89 -1.95 -13.81 -4.60
N VAL A 90 -1.35 -12.62 -4.77
CA VAL A 90 -2.05 -11.35 -4.98
C VAL A 90 -2.82 -11.36 -6.29
N ALA A 91 -4.15 -11.19 -6.23
CA ALA A 91 -5.02 -11.36 -7.39
C ALA A 91 -4.96 -10.25 -8.47
N PHE A 92 -4.51 -9.05 -8.11
CA PHE A 92 -4.54 -7.86 -8.98
C PHE A 92 -3.25 -7.04 -8.86
N PRO A 93 -2.08 -7.58 -9.26
CA PRO A 93 -0.79 -6.98 -8.95
C PRO A 93 -0.55 -5.64 -9.65
N ASP A 94 -0.92 -5.52 -10.94
CA ASP A 94 -0.44 -4.44 -11.80
C ASP A 94 -1.46 -3.34 -12.03
N SER A 95 -1.03 -2.08 -11.88
CA SER A 95 -1.70 -0.91 -12.41
C SER A 95 -0.80 0.33 -12.34
N ASP A 96 -0.95 1.26 -13.26
CA ASP A 96 -0.30 2.57 -13.24
C ASP A 96 -1.21 3.66 -12.68
N THR A 97 -0.62 4.62 -11.99
CA THR A 97 -1.36 5.60 -11.21
C THR A 97 -0.51 6.85 -11.04
N VAL A 98 -1.16 8.01 -10.96
CA VAL A 98 -0.55 9.26 -10.52
C VAL A 98 -1.10 9.65 -9.14
N TYR A 99 -0.24 10.19 -8.29
CA TYR A 99 -0.57 10.65 -6.96
C TYR A 99 0.00 12.06 -6.74
N ILE A 100 -0.76 12.91 -6.06
CA ILE A 100 -0.41 14.30 -5.75
C ILE A 100 -0.75 14.56 -4.28
N SER A 101 0.18 15.23 -3.60
CA SER A 101 0.01 15.70 -2.22
C SER A 101 0.19 17.22 -2.17
N VAL A 102 -0.75 17.93 -1.53
CA VAL A 102 -0.69 19.39 -1.39
C VAL A 102 -1.05 19.77 0.05
N VAL A 103 -0.29 20.68 0.63
CA VAL A 103 -0.67 21.40 1.87
C VAL A 103 -0.45 22.89 1.64
N ASP A 104 -1.46 23.70 1.93
CA ASP A 104 -1.37 25.16 1.78
C ASP A 104 -1.01 25.88 3.10
N LYS A 105 -0.92 27.21 3.03
CA LYS A 105 -0.61 28.07 4.18
C LYS A 105 -1.63 27.98 5.31
N ASP A 106 -2.88 27.66 4.98
CA ASP A 106 -4.01 27.57 5.93
C ASP A 106 -4.18 26.12 6.45
N ARG A 107 -3.25 25.23 6.09
CA ARG A 107 -3.21 23.80 6.45
C ARG A 107 -4.36 22.99 5.85
N ASN A 108 -4.94 23.46 4.73
CA ASN A 108 -5.77 22.59 3.90
C ASN A 108 -4.86 21.54 3.27
N ALA A 109 -5.19 20.27 3.49
CA ALA A 109 -4.41 19.14 3.03
C ALA A 109 -5.19 18.33 1.99
N VAL A 110 -4.55 18.03 0.85
CA VAL A 110 -5.12 17.25 -0.25
C VAL A 110 -4.24 16.02 -0.48
N SER A 111 -4.87 14.85 -0.41
CA SER A 111 -4.30 13.58 -0.86
C SER A 111 -5.12 13.13 -2.07
N PHE A 112 -4.55 13.26 -3.27
CA PHE A 112 -5.28 13.03 -4.51
C PHE A 112 -4.61 11.94 -5.34
N ILE A 113 -5.41 11.00 -5.84
CA ILE A 113 -4.93 9.88 -6.66
C ILE A 113 -5.85 9.68 -7.86
N ASN A 114 -5.28 9.44 -9.03
CA ASN A 114 -6.03 9.20 -10.26
C ASN A 114 -5.33 8.13 -11.13
N SER A 115 -6.11 7.32 -11.84
CA SER A 115 -5.59 6.21 -12.64
C SER A 115 -6.61 5.71 -13.67
N THR A 116 -6.14 5.44 -14.88
CA THR A 116 -6.85 4.69 -15.93
C THR A 116 -6.79 3.17 -15.74
N TYR A 117 -6.29 2.71 -14.60
CA TYR A 117 -5.87 1.35 -14.26
C TYR A 117 -4.53 0.97 -14.89
N HIS A 118 -4.50 0.33 -16.06
CA HIS A 118 -3.21 0.15 -16.77
C HIS A 118 -2.77 1.47 -17.44
N SER A 119 -1.51 1.58 -17.86
CA SER A 119 -0.86 2.83 -18.31
C SER A 119 -1.72 3.67 -19.26
N PHE A 120 -2.11 3.10 -20.40
CA PHE A 120 -3.01 3.72 -21.39
C PHE A 120 -4.47 3.24 -21.25
N GLY A 121 -4.84 2.75 -20.07
CA GLY A 121 -6.15 2.17 -19.80
C GLY A 121 -6.50 1.08 -20.79
N SER A 122 -7.61 1.24 -21.48
CA SER A 122 -8.08 0.32 -22.53
C SER A 122 -7.35 0.45 -23.87
N GLY A 123 -6.52 1.47 -24.05
CA GLY A 123 -5.97 1.87 -25.36
C GLY A 123 -6.99 2.56 -26.27
N MET A 124 -8.26 2.67 -25.86
CA MET A 124 -9.30 3.35 -26.61
C MET A 124 -9.32 4.84 -26.28
N THR A 125 -9.45 5.68 -27.29
CA THR A 125 -9.55 7.13 -27.15
C THR A 125 -10.83 7.67 -27.77
N GLY A 126 -11.38 8.73 -27.17
CA GLY A 126 -12.45 9.49 -27.79
C GLY A 126 -11.94 10.17 -29.06
N PRO A 127 -12.50 9.90 -30.26
CA PRO A 127 -11.88 10.28 -31.53
C PRO A 127 -11.74 11.79 -31.74
N ARG A 128 -12.53 12.61 -31.03
CA ARG A 128 -12.42 14.08 -31.05
C ARG A 128 -11.80 14.68 -29.79
N SER A 129 -11.92 14.02 -28.64
CA SER A 129 -11.49 14.57 -27.36
C SER A 129 -10.07 14.18 -26.96
N GLY A 130 -9.53 13.10 -27.54
CA GLY A 130 -8.25 12.52 -27.11
C GLY A 130 -8.29 11.88 -25.72
N VAL A 131 -9.46 11.81 -25.07
CA VAL A 131 -9.61 11.22 -23.73
C VAL A 131 -9.43 9.71 -23.83
N VAL A 132 -8.41 9.19 -23.14
CA VAL A 132 -8.16 7.76 -22.99
C VAL A 132 -9.18 7.16 -22.03
N LEU A 133 -9.82 6.06 -22.43
CA LEU A 133 -10.79 5.35 -21.59
C LEU A 133 -10.07 4.36 -20.67
N GLN A 134 -10.41 4.39 -19.38
CA GLN A 134 -9.88 3.43 -18.39
C GLN A 134 -10.28 1.98 -18.71
N ASN A 135 -9.48 1.02 -18.24
CA ASN A 135 -9.84 -0.40 -18.23
C ASN A 135 -10.04 -0.95 -16.80
N ARG A 136 -10.51 -0.09 -15.89
CA ARG A 136 -10.75 -0.42 -14.47
C ARG A 136 -11.66 -1.64 -14.24
N GLY A 137 -12.50 -1.99 -15.21
CA GLY A 137 -13.33 -3.21 -15.17
C GLY A 137 -12.53 -4.50 -14.93
N THR A 138 -11.23 -4.53 -15.23
CA THR A 138 -10.33 -5.65 -14.89
C THR A 138 -10.23 -5.92 -13.39
N GLY A 139 -10.57 -4.95 -12.54
CA GLY A 139 -10.61 -5.13 -11.09
C GLY A 139 -11.79 -5.99 -10.60
N PHE A 140 -12.65 -6.52 -11.47
CA PHE A 140 -13.68 -7.49 -11.10
C PHE A 140 -13.16 -8.93 -11.09
N ARG A 141 -13.83 -9.79 -10.32
CA ARG A 141 -13.68 -11.24 -10.40
C ARG A 141 -14.66 -11.82 -11.42
N LEU A 142 -14.22 -12.87 -12.14
CA LEU A 142 -15.07 -13.65 -13.03
C LEU A 142 -15.77 -14.81 -12.31
N GLU A 143 -15.32 -15.16 -11.11
CA GLU A 143 -15.94 -16.17 -10.27
C GLU A 143 -17.34 -15.73 -9.84
N ARG A 144 -18.35 -16.53 -10.20
CA ARG A 144 -19.74 -16.29 -9.78
C ARG A 144 -19.86 -16.45 -8.26
N GLY A 145 -20.61 -15.54 -7.64
CA GLY A 145 -20.83 -15.55 -6.18
C GLY A 145 -19.72 -14.87 -5.38
N HIS A 146 -18.57 -14.56 -5.98
CA HIS A 146 -17.54 -13.76 -5.31
C HIS A 146 -18.08 -12.35 -4.97
N PRO A 147 -17.79 -11.76 -3.79
CA PRO A 147 -18.25 -10.42 -3.42
C PRO A 147 -17.92 -9.34 -4.45
N ASN A 148 -16.75 -9.45 -5.10
CA ASN A 148 -16.28 -8.61 -6.20
C ASN A 148 -16.59 -9.15 -7.64
N ALA A 149 -17.60 -10.00 -7.81
CA ALA A 149 -18.03 -10.45 -9.14
C ALA A 149 -18.64 -9.30 -9.98
N ILE A 150 -18.49 -9.36 -11.31
CA ILE A 150 -19.09 -8.40 -12.25
C ILE A 150 -20.61 -8.32 -12.06
N ALA A 151 -21.16 -7.11 -11.97
CA ALA A 151 -22.60 -6.88 -11.94
C ALA A 151 -22.98 -5.48 -12.50
N PRO A 152 -24.23 -5.29 -12.98
CA PRO A 152 -24.71 -3.98 -13.44
C PRO A 152 -24.65 -2.91 -12.34
N ASN A 153 -24.21 -1.69 -12.70
CA ASN A 153 -24.11 -0.54 -11.79
C ASN A 153 -23.28 -0.80 -10.52
N LYS A 154 -22.38 -1.78 -10.57
CA LYS A 154 -21.42 -2.08 -9.51
C LYS A 154 -20.05 -1.55 -9.91
N ARG A 155 -19.26 -1.13 -8.94
CA ARG A 155 -17.87 -0.72 -9.14
C ARG A 155 -16.93 -1.91 -8.85
N PRO A 156 -15.88 -2.15 -9.65
CA PRO A 156 -14.88 -3.17 -9.37
C PRO A 156 -14.08 -2.82 -8.12
N MET A 157 -13.34 -3.74 -7.51
CA MET A 157 -12.34 -3.37 -6.49
C MET A 157 -11.32 -2.38 -7.09
N HIS A 158 -11.02 -1.31 -6.34
CA HIS A 158 -10.11 -0.25 -6.77
C HIS A 158 -8.74 -0.37 -6.09
N THR A 159 -7.69 -0.32 -6.92
CA THR A 159 -6.30 -0.27 -6.43
C THR A 159 -5.91 1.11 -5.91
N ILE A 160 -6.57 2.18 -6.36
CA ILE A 160 -6.22 3.54 -5.93
C ILE A 160 -6.57 3.77 -4.45
N MET A 161 -5.63 4.28 -3.67
CA MET A 161 -5.86 4.59 -2.26
C MET A 161 -5.09 5.84 -1.81
N PRO A 162 -5.73 7.03 -1.74
CA PRO A 162 -5.09 8.21 -1.16
C PRO A 162 -4.98 8.07 0.36
N GLY A 163 -3.81 8.40 0.92
CA GLY A 163 -3.50 8.32 2.34
C GLY A 163 -3.53 9.69 3.04
N MET A 164 -4.10 9.72 4.24
CA MET A 164 -4.00 10.87 5.14
C MET A 164 -3.78 10.36 6.56
N ALA A 165 -2.66 10.73 7.15
CA ALA A 165 -2.31 10.43 8.54
C ALA A 165 -2.76 11.58 9.44
N LEU A 166 -3.34 11.25 10.59
CA LEU A 166 -3.81 12.20 11.59
C LEU A 166 -3.25 11.84 12.96
N LYS A 167 -3.00 12.85 13.80
CA LYS A 167 -2.66 12.73 15.21
C LYS A 167 -3.50 13.72 15.99
N ASP A 168 -4.24 13.26 17.01
CA ASP A 168 -5.09 14.08 17.87
C ASP A 168 -6.04 15.01 17.08
N GLY A 169 -6.61 14.48 16.00
CA GLY A 169 -7.53 15.21 15.12
C GLY A 169 -6.87 16.18 14.14
N ARG A 170 -5.54 16.35 14.17
CA ARG A 170 -4.79 17.19 13.23
C ARG A 170 -4.13 16.37 12.14
N VAL A 171 -4.08 16.90 10.92
CA VAL A 171 -3.39 16.26 9.80
C VAL A 171 -1.88 16.26 10.05
N VAL A 172 -1.26 15.09 9.95
CA VAL A 172 0.20 14.93 10.00
C VAL A 172 0.77 14.91 8.59
N ALA A 173 0.17 14.14 7.68
CA ALA A 173 0.62 14.07 6.29
C ALA A 173 -0.50 13.60 5.35
N PRO A 174 -0.82 14.34 4.27
CA PRO A 174 -1.28 13.72 3.04
C PRO A 174 -0.12 12.98 2.35
N TYR A 175 -0.33 11.70 2.04
CA TYR A 175 0.69 10.84 1.44
C TYR A 175 0.08 9.77 0.53
N GLY A 176 0.90 9.23 -0.35
CA GLY A 176 0.51 8.12 -1.21
C GLY A 176 1.74 7.46 -1.81
N VAL A 177 1.71 6.13 -1.91
CA VAL A 177 2.72 5.33 -2.60
C VAL A 177 2.01 4.56 -3.70
N MET A 178 2.27 4.93 -4.95
CA MET A 178 1.65 4.38 -6.17
C MET A 178 2.16 2.96 -6.46
N GLY A 179 1.54 2.27 -7.44
CA GLY A 179 2.01 0.96 -7.92
C GLY A 179 1.00 -0.18 -7.80
N GLY A 180 -0.28 0.05 -8.11
CA GLY A 180 -1.30 -1.00 -8.14
C GLY A 180 -1.45 -1.77 -6.83
N ALA A 181 -1.18 -3.08 -6.83
CA ALA A 181 -1.24 -3.85 -5.61
C ALA A 181 -0.16 -3.45 -4.60
N TYR A 182 0.91 -2.77 -5.00
CA TYR A 182 1.93 -2.34 -4.05
C TYR A 182 1.42 -1.26 -3.07
N GLN A 183 0.37 -0.50 -3.42
CA GLN A 183 -0.05 0.68 -2.65
C GLN A 183 -0.30 0.40 -1.16
N PRO A 184 -1.07 -0.64 -0.73
CA PRO A 184 -1.24 -0.93 0.68
C PRO A 184 0.08 -1.21 1.41
N PHE A 185 0.93 -2.06 0.83
CA PHE A 185 2.22 -2.41 1.40
C PHE A 185 3.14 -1.18 1.51
N GLY A 186 3.28 -0.42 0.41
CA GLY A 186 4.06 0.81 0.38
C GLY A 186 3.54 1.88 1.35
N HIS A 187 2.22 1.99 1.53
CA HIS A 187 1.63 2.89 2.52
C HIS A 187 2.02 2.50 3.94
N VAL A 188 1.99 1.21 4.27
CA VAL A 188 2.41 0.75 5.61
C VAL A 188 3.90 0.97 5.80
N HIS A 189 4.72 0.58 4.82
CA HIS A 189 6.17 0.75 4.86
C HIS A 189 6.55 2.22 5.10
N PHE A 190 5.98 3.15 4.34
CA PHE A 190 6.20 4.59 4.52
C PHE A 190 5.74 5.07 5.91
N VAL A 191 4.55 4.67 6.36
CA VAL A 191 3.99 5.13 7.64
C VAL A 191 4.82 4.61 8.81
N THR A 192 5.24 3.35 8.81
CA THR A 192 6.08 2.80 9.88
C THR A 192 7.47 3.44 9.88
N ASN A 193 8.04 3.72 8.71
CA ASN A 193 9.31 4.44 8.60
C ASN A 193 9.21 5.85 9.22
N LEU A 194 8.12 6.57 8.94
CA LEU A 194 7.87 7.90 9.48
C LEU A 194 7.58 7.88 10.99
N ILE A 195 6.73 6.96 11.46
CA ILE A 195 6.18 6.96 12.83
C ILE A 195 7.00 6.12 13.79
N ASP A 196 7.27 4.85 13.46
CA ASP A 196 7.96 3.92 14.35
C ASP A 196 9.47 4.11 14.34
N PHE A 197 10.05 4.43 13.17
CA PHE A 197 11.49 4.61 13.00
C PHE A 197 11.94 6.07 12.99
N GLY A 198 11.00 7.02 13.05
CA GLY A 198 11.29 8.46 13.17
C GLY A 198 12.06 9.05 11.99
N MET A 199 11.98 8.42 10.81
CA MET A 199 12.65 8.90 9.60
C MET A 199 12.02 10.20 9.10
N ASP A 200 12.81 11.04 8.45
CA ASP A 200 12.26 12.16 7.68
C ASP A 200 11.46 11.62 6.46
N PRO A 201 10.53 12.40 5.87
CA PRO A 201 9.66 11.86 4.83
C PRO A 201 10.39 11.45 3.54
N GLN A 202 11.56 12.03 3.23
CA GLN A 202 12.35 11.62 2.06
C GLN A 202 13.05 10.29 2.36
N GLN A 203 13.69 10.16 3.53
CA GLN A 203 14.24 8.89 4.00
C GLN A 203 13.20 7.76 4.00
N ALA A 204 12.00 8.05 4.51
CA ALA A 204 10.92 7.07 4.57
C ALA A 204 10.45 6.59 3.18
N LEU A 205 10.52 7.45 2.15
CA LEU A 205 10.22 7.08 0.76
C LEU A 205 11.39 6.37 0.08
N ASP A 206 12.62 6.78 0.35
CA ASP A 206 13.82 6.24 -0.28
C ASP A 206 14.16 4.83 0.21
N ALA A 207 13.71 4.47 1.42
CA ALA A 207 13.90 3.16 2.03
C ALA A 207 13.67 2.00 1.03
N PRO A 208 14.52 0.95 1.03
CA PRO A 208 14.44 -0.15 0.09
C PRO A 208 13.14 -0.94 0.27
N ARG A 209 12.53 -1.35 -0.85
CA ARG A 209 11.20 -1.99 -0.83
C ARG A 209 11.26 -3.46 -1.18
N VAL A 210 10.28 -4.18 -0.65
CA VAL A 210 10.01 -5.60 -0.91
C VAL A 210 8.54 -5.77 -1.20
N PHE A 211 8.17 -6.78 -2.01
CA PHE A 211 6.78 -7.13 -2.23
C PHE A 211 6.62 -8.60 -2.60
N HIS A 212 5.69 -9.31 -1.97
CA HIS A 212 5.41 -10.71 -2.29
C HIS A 212 4.32 -10.78 -3.37
N TYR A 213 4.70 -11.19 -4.58
CA TYR A 213 3.79 -11.42 -5.70
C TYR A 213 4.38 -12.43 -6.70
N GLY A 214 3.54 -13.08 -7.49
CA GLY A 214 3.99 -14.09 -8.45
C GLY A 214 4.50 -15.36 -7.76
N GLY A 215 4.04 -15.63 -6.54
CA GLY A 215 4.50 -16.76 -5.71
C GLY A 215 5.91 -16.60 -5.13
N VAL A 216 6.54 -15.43 -5.26
CA VAL A 216 7.88 -15.15 -4.76
C VAL A 216 7.92 -13.83 -3.98
N LEU A 217 8.92 -13.69 -3.12
CA LEU A 217 9.26 -12.41 -2.50
C LEU A 217 10.22 -11.66 -3.41
N GLN A 218 9.74 -10.58 -4.02
CA GLN A 218 10.61 -9.71 -4.79
C GLN A 218 11.20 -8.61 -3.91
N VAL A 219 12.48 -8.32 -4.11
CA VAL A 219 13.24 -7.34 -3.32
C VAL A 219 14.00 -6.40 -4.24
N GLU A 220 13.94 -5.11 -3.94
CA GLU A 220 14.69 -4.12 -4.72
C GLU A 220 16.20 -4.30 -4.59
N ARG A 221 16.93 -3.73 -5.54
CA ARG A 221 18.40 -3.74 -5.56
C ARG A 221 19.02 -3.06 -4.35
N GLY A 222 18.33 -2.09 -3.75
CA GLY A 222 18.78 -1.39 -2.54
C GLY A 222 18.78 -2.24 -1.27
N VAL A 223 18.09 -3.39 -1.25
CA VAL A 223 18.07 -4.28 -0.09
C VAL A 223 19.44 -4.98 0.05
N ALA A 224 20.10 -4.81 1.20
CA ALA A 224 21.41 -5.40 1.47
C ALA A 224 21.39 -6.93 1.33
N GLN A 225 22.48 -7.53 0.83
CA GLN A 225 22.51 -8.98 0.59
C GLN A 225 22.31 -9.80 1.88
N ALA A 226 22.86 -9.34 3.01
CA ALA A 226 22.64 -10.00 4.30
C ALA A 226 21.16 -10.05 4.71
N VAL A 227 20.37 -9.04 4.32
CA VAL A 227 18.93 -8.98 4.57
C VAL A 227 18.20 -9.97 3.66
N VAL A 228 18.60 -10.05 2.39
CA VAL A 228 18.09 -11.06 1.44
C VAL A 228 18.35 -12.47 1.94
N ASP A 229 19.57 -12.76 2.40
CA ASP A 229 19.94 -14.06 2.94
C ASP A 229 19.16 -14.38 4.22
N GLY A 230 18.94 -13.38 5.07
CA GLY A 230 18.11 -13.51 6.28
C GLY A 230 16.64 -13.81 5.97
N LEU A 231 16.08 -13.19 4.93
CA LEU A 231 14.72 -13.47 4.46
C LEU A 231 14.61 -14.88 3.86
N ALA A 232 15.61 -15.29 3.07
CA ALA A 232 15.68 -16.65 2.52
C ALA A 232 15.82 -17.71 3.62
N ALA A 233 16.63 -17.45 4.66
CA ALA A 233 16.79 -18.34 5.82
C ALA A 233 15.49 -18.51 6.62
N LYS A 234 14.60 -17.52 6.61
CA LYS A 234 13.24 -17.61 7.16
C LYS A 234 12.27 -18.37 6.24
N GLY A 235 12.68 -18.80 5.05
CA GLY A 235 11.89 -19.60 4.12
C GLY A 235 11.17 -18.82 3.02
N HIS A 236 11.47 -17.53 2.84
CA HIS A 236 10.95 -16.77 1.69
C HIS A 236 11.65 -17.20 0.40
N ALA A 237 10.89 -17.40 -0.68
CA ALA A 237 11.44 -17.60 -2.02
C ALA A 237 11.83 -16.24 -2.60
N VAL A 238 13.08 -15.81 -2.36
CA VAL A 238 13.52 -14.43 -2.66
C VAL A 238 14.06 -14.29 -4.08
N GLN A 239 13.61 -13.25 -4.79
CA GLN A 239 14.11 -12.86 -6.10
C GLN A 239 14.41 -11.35 -6.12
N ARG A 240 15.47 -10.94 -6.82
CA ARG A 240 15.72 -9.51 -7.10
C ARG A 240 14.69 -9.00 -8.09
N SER A 241 14.04 -7.87 -7.78
CA SER A 241 13.13 -7.25 -8.73
C SER A 241 13.89 -6.55 -9.85
N ASP A 242 13.36 -6.66 -11.06
CA ASP A 242 13.91 -5.99 -12.25
C ASP A 242 13.53 -4.50 -12.28
N GLU A 243 12.36 -4.17 -11.73
CA GLU A 243 11.76 -2.84 -11.70
C GLU A 243 11.60 -2.33 -10.26
N PRO A 244 11.65 -1.01 -10.02
CA PRO A 244 11.40 -0.45 -8.69
C PRO A 244 9.92 -0.55 -8.31
N PHE A 245 9.65 -0.70 -7.01
CA PHE A 245 8.29 -0.75 -6.49
C PHE A 245 7.72 0.65 -6.30
N GLY A 246 6.71 0.96 -7.09
CA GLY A 246 5.85 2.11 -6.88
C GLY A 246 6.53 3.47 -7.11
N GLY A 247 6.08 4.44 -6.32
CA GLY A 247 6.53 5.84 -6.36
C GLY A 247 5.67 6.65 -5.40
N GLY A 248 6.27 7.36 -4.45
CA GLY A 248 5.55 8.09 -3.42
C GLY A 248 5.67 9.61 -3.50
N GLN A 249 4.66 10.29 -2.95
CA GLN A 249 4.70 11.72 -2.64
C GLN A 249 4.13 11.93 -1.24
N ALA A 250 4.69 12.86 -0.49
CA ALA A 250 4.18 13.23 0.82
C ALA A 250 4.45 14.71 1.12
N VAL A 251 3.60 15.30 1.95
CA VAL A 251 3.87 16.58 2.60
C VAL A 251 3.58 16.40 4.08
N VAL A 252 4.61 16.50 4.92
CA VAL A 252 4.50 16.36 6.39
C VAL A 252 4.34 17.74 7.02
N ILE A 253 3.39 17.86 7.94
CA ILE A 253 3.11 19.06 8.72
C ILE A 253 3.76 18.90 10.10
N ASP A 254 4.81 19.67 10.38
CA ASP A 254 5.35 19.82 11.73
C ASP A 254 4.60 20.94 12.44
N TRP A 255 3.67 20.57 13.33
CA TRP A 255 2.85 21.54 14.07
C TRP A 255 3.61 22.27 15.17
N GLU A 256 4.72 21.73 15.66
CA GLU A 256 5.54 22.37 16.70
C GLU A 256 6.41 23.45 16.08
N LYS A 257 7.04 23.16 14.93
CA LYS A 257 7.89 24.11 14.20
C LYS A 257 7.13 25.00 13.22
N GLY A 258 5.90 24.62 12.86
CA GLY A 258 5.08 25.32 11.87
C GLY A 258 5.57 25.14 10.43
N THR A 259 6.40 24.13 10.14
CA THR A 259 7.01 23.91 8.83
C THR A 259 6.31 22.80 8.04
N LEU A 260 6.45 22.87 6.71
CA LEU A 260 6.01 21.82 5.78
C LEU A 260 7.23 21.17 5.15
N THR A 261 7.29 19.84 5.16
CA THR A 261 8.38 19.07 4.52
C THR A 261 7.79 18.21 3.41
N GLY A 262 8.12 18.54 2.17
CA GLY A 262 7.73 17.74 1.00
C GLY A 262 8.75 16.64 0.69
N ALA A 263 8.29 15.51 0.18
CA ALA A 263 9.14 14.41 -0.28
C ALA A 263 8.59 13.83 -1.59
N SER A 264 9.50 13.50 -2.51
CA SER A 264 9.21 12.90 -3.82
C SER A 264 10.15 11.73 -4.05
N ASP A 265 9.57 10.57 -4.37
CA ASP A 265 10.29 9.33 -4.55
C ASP A 265 11.15 9.32 -5.81
N HIS A 266 12.43 8.97 -5.67
CA HIS A 266 13.40 8.95 -6.77
C HIS A 266 13.12 7.86 -7.83
N ARG A 267 12.25 6.88 -7.54
CA ARG A 267 11.88 5.81 -8.49
C ARG A 267 11.04 6.29 -9.67
N LYS A 268 10.53 7.52 -9.61
CA LYS A 268 9.72 8.16 -10.66
C LYS A 268 10.18 9.59 -10.88
N ASP A 269 10.04 10.09 -12.10
CA ASP A 269 10.17 11.53 -12.33
C ASP A 269 9.08 12.26 -11.51
N GLY A 270 9.50 13.23 -10.70
CA GLY A 270 8.65 13.94 -9.77
C GLY A 270 9.42 15.04 -9.04
N CYS A 271 8.72 15.84 -8.23
CA CYS A 271 9.36 16.85 -7.40
C CYS A 271 8.51 17.18 -6.17
N ALA A 272 9.19 17.64 -5.13
CA ALA A 272 8.58 18.33 -4.00
C ALA A 272 8.95 19.81 -4.09
N LEU A 273 7.96 20.69 -4.07
CA LEU A 273 8.14 22.15 -4.22
C LEU A 273 7.39 22.87 -3.10
N GLY A 274 8.00 23.94 -2.58
CA GLY A 274 7.41 24.86 -1.61
C GLY A 274 7.47 26.30 -2.10
N TYR A 275 6.66 27.16 -1.49
CA TYR A 275 6.63 28.60 -1.74
C TYR A 275 6.34 29.37 -0.46
#